data_AF-A0A485CS00-F1
#
_entry.id   AF-A0A485CS00-F1
#
_cell.length_a   1.000
_cell.length_b   1.000
_cell.length_c   1.000
_cell.angle_alpha   90.00
_cell.angle_beta   90.00
_cell.angle_gamma   90.00
#
_symmetry.space_group_name_H-M   'P 1'
#
loop_
_entity.id
_entity.type
_entity.pdbx_description
1 polymer ?
#
loop_
_entity_poly.entity_id
_entity_poly.type
_entity_poly.pdbx_seq_one_letter_code
_entity_poly.pdbx_strand_id
1 'polypeptide(L)'
;MTTLSTLSLPAAYLAQLPGVYTLRPRLVAVSSQNFADLASLHNFHPHKRNGNPWGDAIAILKSPGSGGYYLNLHDSQSGRDDFNEKTPGNTAIIGKTGSGKTMLMTMMQQLMQKYRNPATFSESAPLKQLTTVYFDKDRAAEMAIRQMGGRYFRIRTGTPTGFNPFKLAPTRRNISFIKRLVRMLCGRNGKPLDPRDEERISAAVDTIMLDYPPEYRKFGITRLLEVLPEPPTPRRPHQRAYVFALNSGRRAASSAGYSTMRRTPSISATSKILVSTVRNFSMMTTFAAPSRFICFTASPACWTVAGW
;
A
#
# COMPACT_ATOMS: atom_id res chain seq x y z
N MET A 1 54.56 10.68 6.43
CA MET A 1 55.30 11.36 5.34
C MET A 1 55.67 10.29 4.31
N THR A 2 54.83 10.10 3.30
CA THR A 2 55.05 9.11 2.24
C THR A 2 55.97 9.73 1.19
N THR A 3 57.16 9.16 0.99
CA THR A 3 58.11 9.59 -0.04
C THR A 3 57.81 8.87 -1.35
N LEU A 4 57.57 9.62 -2.42
CA LEU A 4 57.39 9.08 -3.76
C LEU A 4 58.75 8.57 -4.29
N SER A 5 58.85 7.27 -4.56
CA SER A 5 60.05 6.69 -5.16
C SER A 5 60.12 7.10 -6.63
N THR A 6 61.03 8.02 -6.96
CA THR A 6 61.22 8.52 -8.34
C THR A 6 62.19 7.68 -9.16
N LEU A 7 63.08 6.91 -8.51
CA LEU A 7 64.15 6.16 -9.16
C LEU A 7 63.68 4.97 -10.01
N SER A 8 62.51 4.40 -9.68
CA SER A 8 61.98 3.22 -10.37
C SER A 8 60.88 3.53 -11.40
N LEU A 9 60.45 4.79 -11.51
CA LEU A 9 59.35 5.21 -12.40
C LEU A 9 59.64 4.96 -13.90
N PRO A 10 60.84 5.29 -14.44
CA PRO A 10 61.11 5.06 -15.86
C PRO A 10 61.11 3.56 -16.22
N ALA A 11 61.71 2.73 -15.36
CA ALA A 11 61.72 1.28 -15.54
C ALA A 11 60.31 0.68 -15.42
N ALA A 12 59.51 1.15 -14.44
CA ALA A 12 58.11 0.75 -14.28
C ALA A 12 57.26 1.07 -15.51
N TYR A 13 57.45 2.24 -16.11
CA TYR A 13 56.73 2.67 -17.31
C TYR A 13 57.10 1.83 -18.53
N LEU A 14 58.40 1.64 -18.79
CA LEU A 14 58.90 0.86 -19.93
C LEU A 14 58.55 -0.63 -19.83
N ALA A 15 58.45 -1.16 -18.61
CA ALA A 15 58.06 -2.55 -18.36
C ALA A 15 56.58 -2.88 -18.69
N GLN A 16 55.75 -1.87 -19.00
CA GLN A 16 54.38 -2.08 -19.49
C GLN A 16 54.33 -2.53 -20.95
N LEU A 17 55.42 -2.32 -21.71
CA LEU A 17 55.50 -2.75 -23.10
C LEU A 17 55.54 -4.28 -23.21
N PRO A 18 54.88 -4.88 -24.21
CA PRO A 18 54.90 -6.32 -24.43
C PRO A 18 56.33 -6.84 -24.57
N GLY A 19 56.68 -7.91 -23.86
CA GLY A 19 58.00 -8.55 -23.92
C GLY A 19 59.09 -7.94 -23.02
N VAL A 20 58.86 -6.79 -22.39
CA VAL A 20 59.85 -6.11 -21.53
C VAL A 20 59.73 -6.56 -20.08
N TYR A 21 60.18 -7.78 -19.79
CA TYR A 21 60.13 -8.35 -18.43
C TYR A 21 61.31 -7.92 -17.55
N THR A 22 62.44 -7.54 -18.16
CA THR A 22 63.71 -7.22 -17.47
C THR A 22 63.67 -5.92 -16.69
N LEU A 23 62.84 -4.96 -17.11
CA LEU A 23 62.71 -3.65 -16.48
C LEU A 23 61.64 -3.59 -15.39
N ARG A 24 60.99 -4.72 -15.06
CA ARG A 24 59.98 -4.75 -13.99
C ARG A 24 60.66 -4.49 -12.64
N PRO A 25 60.41 -3.34 -11.99
CA PRO A 25 61.14 -2.97 -10.78
C PRO A 25 60.80 -3.85 -9.57
N ARG A 26 59.77 -4.70 -9.68
CA ARG A 26 59.44 -5.71 -8.68
C ARG A 26 59.12 -7.04 -9.36
N LEU A 27 60.07 -7.97 -9.31
CA LEU A 27 59.93 -9.34 -9.84
C LEU A 27 59.42 -10.34 -8.79
N VAL A 28 59.44 -9.95 -7.51
CA VAL A 28 59.06 -10.82 -6.39
C VAL A 28 57.58 -10.65 -6.07
N ALA A 29 56.86 -11.76 -5.96
CA ALA A 29 55.48 -11.75 -5.48
C ALA A 29 55.42 -11.13 -4.08
N VAL A 30 54.48 -10.22 -3.86
CA VAL A 30 54.23 -9.67 -2.53
C VAL A 30 53.67 -10.81 -1.67
N SER A 31 54.29 -11.08 -0.51
CA SER A 31 53.73 -12.04 0.43
C SER A 31 52.32 -11.61 0.83
N SER A 32 51.43 -12.57 1.11
CA SER A 32 50.05 -12.25 1.51
C SER A 32 50.00 -11.29 2.72
N GLN A 33 50.97 -11.41 3.63
CA GLN A 33 51.14 -10.51 4.77
C GLN A 33 51.46 -9.07 4.33
N ASN A 34 52.49 -8.89 3.51
CA ASN A 34 52.88 -7.56 3.02
C ASN A 34 51.78 -6.94 2.14
N PHE A 35 51.01 -7.76 1.43
CA PHE A 35 49.86 -7.30 0.66
C PHE A 35 48.74 -6.82 1.58
N ALA A 36 48.43 -7.57 2.65
CA ALA A 36 47.45 -7.17 3.66
C ALA A 36 47.84 -5.86 4.36
N ASP A 37 49.13 -5.65 4.63
CA ASP A 37 49.64 -4.41 5.24
C ASP A 37 49.57 -3.20 4.29
N LEU A 38 49.63 -3.43 2.97
CA LEU A 38 49.53 -2.40 1.94
C LEU A 38 48.09 -2.14 1.46
N ALA A 39 47.20 -3.12 1.61
CA ALA A 39 45.80 -2.98 1.25
C ALA A 39 45.05 -2.42 2.46
N SER A 40 44.54 -1.20 2.37
CA SER A 40 43.89 -0.57 3.53
C SER A 40 42.66 -1.30 4.06
N LEU A 41 42.13 -2.34 3.40
CA LEU A 41 40.94 -3.16 3.73
C LEU A 41 39.67 -2.40 4.16
N HIS A 42 39.72 -1.07 4.25
CA HIS A 42 38.63 -0.17 4.50
C HIS A 42 37.83 -0.06 3.21
N ASN A 43 36.67 -0.69 3.19
CA ASN A 43 35.70 -0.57 2.12
C ASN A 43 34.33 -0.30 2.72
N PHE A 44 33.41 0.15 1.88
CA PHE A 44 32.01 0.28 2.25
C PHE A 44 31.45 -1.07 2.69
N HIS A 45 30.59 -1.06 3.70
CA HIS A 45 29.94 -2.28 4.17
C HIS A 45 29.13 -2.90 3.02
N PRO A 46 29.44 -4.15 2.59
CA PRO A 46 28.83 -4.73 1.41
C PRO A 46 27.40 -5.23 1.65
N HIS A 47 26.91 -5.25 2.89
CA HIS A 47 25.66 -5.93 3.31
C HIS A 47 25.69 -7.45 3.09
N LYS A 48 24.63 -8.12 3.53
CA LYS A 48 24.52 -9.58 3.52
C LYS A 48 24.12 -10.11 2.15
N ARG A 49 24.92 -11.03 1.60
CA ARG A 49 24.59 -11.76 0.38
C ARG A 49 23.42 -12.72 0.58
N ASN A 50 23.40 -13.40 1.73
CA ASN A 50 22.46 -14.46 2.11
C ASN A 50 22.08 -14.33 3.60
N GLY A 51 21.10 -15.12 4.04
CA GLY A 51 20.58 -15.08 5.42
C GLY A 51 19.81 -13.80 5.75
N ASN A 52 19.29 -13.10 4.73
CA ASN A 52 18.36 -11.98 4.91
C ASN A 52 16.95 -12.53 5.20
N PRO A 53 15.99 -11.69 5.67
CA PRO A 53 14.58 -12.09 5.83
C PRO A 53 13.97 -12.85 4.65
N TRP A 54 14.34 -12.47 3.42
CA TRP A 54 13.89 -13.13 2.19
C TRP A 54 14.93 -14.08 1.58
N GLY A 55 16.00 -14.40 2.31
CA GLY A 55 17.10 -15.25 1.90
C GLY A 55 18.22 -14.46 1.21
N ASP A 56 18.34 -14.61 -0.12
CA ASP A 56 19.39 -13.97 -0.90
C ASP A 56 19.13 -12.48 -1.11
N ALA A 57 20.18 -11.66 -1.23
CA ALA A 57 20.11 -10.24 -1.55
C ALA A 57 19.42 -9.99 -2.90
N ILE A 58 18.67 -8.89 -3.04
CA ILE A 58 17.85 -8.61 -4.23
C ILE A 58 18.71 -8.50 -5.48
N ALA A 59 19.81 -7.74 -5.38
CA ALA A 59 20.79 -7.57 -6.44
C ALA A 59 22.15 -7.17 -5.89
N ILE A 60 23.16 -7.23 -6.73
CA ILE A 60 24.50 -6.72 -6.45
C ILE A 60 24.64 -5.40 -7.21
N LEU A 61 24.86 -4.32 -6.47
CA LEU A 61 25.12 -2.98 -6.98
C LEU A 61 26.60 -2.64 -6.79
N LYS A 62 27.07 -1.60 -7.49
CA LYS A 62 28.43 -1.09 -7.31
C LYS A 62 28.42 -0.03 -6.19
N SER A 63 29.25 -0.21 -5.17
CA SER A 63 29.47 0.80 -4.14
C SER A 63 30.34 1.94 -4.69
N PRO A 64 30.35 3.13 -4.05
CA PRO A 64 31.24 4.23 -4.44
C PRO A 64 32.73 3.81 -4.42
N GLY A 65 33.11 2.88 -3.55
CA GLY A 65 34.45 2.29 -3.48
C GLY A 65 34.73 1.23 -4.56
N SER A 66 33.88 1.13 -5.58
CA SER A 66 33.93 0.09 -6.63
C SER A 66 33.82 -1.36 -6.12
N GLY A 67 33.45 -1.57 -4.87
CA GLY A 67 33.13 -2.88 -4.31
C GLY A 67 31.69 -3.31 -4.63
N GLY A 68 31.39 -4.58 -4.39
CA GLY A 68 30.01 -5.09 -4.47
C GLY A 68 29.17 -4.66 -3.27
N TYR A 69 27.93 -4.24 -3.53
CA TYR A 69 26.92 -3.88 -2.53
C TYR A 69 25.70 -4.78 -2.72
N TYR A 70 25.41 -5.63 -1.73
CA TYR A 70 24.27 -6.53 -1.71
C TYR A 70 23.01 -5.77 -1.28
N LEU A 71 22.18 -5.39 -2.25
CA LEU A 71 20.96 -4.63 -2.01
C LEU A 71 19.95 -5.47 -1.22
N ASN A 72 19.56 -4.97 -0.05
CA ASN A 72 18.52 -5.51 0.81
C ASN A 72 17.57 -4.39 1.23
N LEU A 73 16.27 -4.65 1.28
CA LEU A 73 15.25 -3.67 1.72
C LEU A 73 14.96 -3.77 3.22
N HIS A 74 15.43 -4.84 3.87
CA HIS A 74 15.29 -5.08 5.29
C HIS A 74 16.60 -4.74 6.00
N ASP A 75 16.47 -4.07 7.14
CA ASP A 75 17.60 -3.85 8.04
C ASP A 75 17.83 -5.11 8.87
N SER A 76 18.80 -5.93 8.45
CA SER A 76 19.08 -7.24 9.06
C SER A 76 20.45 -7.22 9.74
N GLN A 77 20.57 -7.94 10.87
CA GLN A 77 21.79 -7.87 11.67
C GLN A 77 22.93 -8.62 10.99
N SER A 78 24.11 -8.00 10.95
CA SER A 78 25.33 -8.61 10.42
C SER A 78 25.72 -9.84 11.25
N GLY A 79 26.09 -10.94 10.60
CA GLY A 79 26.56 -12.16 11.28
C GLY A 79 25.46 -13.07 11.84
N ARG A 80 24.20 -12.66 11.77
CA ARG A 80 23.04 -13.50 12.13
C ARG A 80 22.30 -13.96 10.88
N ASP A 81 21.78 -15.18 10.89
CA ASP A 81 20.79 -15.61 9.90
C ASP A 81 19.41 -15.11 10.33
N ASP A 82 18.81 -14.24 9.52
CA ASP A 82 17.49 -13.67 9.75
C ASP A 82 16.46 -14.25 8.77
N PHE A 83 16.75 -15.39 8.13
CA PHE A 83 15.81 -16.00 7.21
C PHE A 83 14.46 -16.26 7.88
N ASN A 84 13.37 -15.88 7.21
CA ASN A 84 11.99 -15.98 7.69
C ASN A 84 11.65 -15.08 8.90
N GLU A 85 12.57 -14.25 9.37
CA GLU A 85 12.29 -13.23 10.39
C GLU A 85 11.51 -12.06 9.80
N LYS A 86 10.54 -11.52 10.57
CA LYS A 86 9.65 -10.45 10.11
C LYS A 86 10.19 -9.05 10.41
N THR A 87 11.44 -8.81 10.01
CA THR A 87 12.10 -7.54 10.25
C THR A 87 11.50 -6.43 9.38
N PRO A 88 11.26 -5.21 9.91
CA PRO A 88 10.78 -4.09 9.11
C PRO A 88 11.71 -3.81 7.92
N GLY A 89 11.11 -3.58 6.74
CA GLY A 89 11.84 -3.36 5.49
C GLY A 89 11.31 -2.18 4.70
N ASN A 90 11.31 -0.99 5.33
CA ASN A 90 10.83 0.23 4.70
C ASN A 90 11.97 0.89 3.93
N THR A 91 11.77 1.17 2.64
CA THR A 91 12.75 1.86 1.79
C THR A 91 12.11 3.09 1.18
N ALA A 92 12.80 4.24 1.29
CA ALA A 92 12.38 5.50 0.67
C ALA A 92 13.31 5.85 -0.48
N ILE A 93 12.75 6.12 -1.66
CA ILE A 93 13.49 6.57 -2.85
C ILE A 93 13.15 8.03 -3.11
N ILE A 94 14.13 8.91 -2.95
CA ILE A 94 13.96 10.37 -3.04
C ILE A 94 14.71 10.90 -4.26
N GLY A 95 14.12 11.87 -4.95
CA GLY A 95 14.71 12.47 -6.15
C GLY A 95 13.75 13.40 -6.88
N LYS A 96 14.25 14.21 -7.80
CA LYS A 96 13.44 15.12 -8.63
C LYS A 96 12.63 14.36 -9.68
N THR A 97 11.60 14.98 -10.26
CA THR A 97 10.87 14.39 -11.41
C THR A 97 11.84 14.14 -12.55
N GLY A 98 11.73 13.00 -13.23
CA GLY A 98 12.66 12.59 -14.29
C GLY A 98 13.95 11.92 -13.82
N SER A 99 14.23 11.85 -12.51
CA SER A 99 15.47 11.22 -11.99
C SER A 99 15.49 9.69 -12.01
N GLY A 100 14.50 9.04 -12.62
CA GLY A 100 14.44 7.57 -12.72
C GLY A 100 13.85 6.83 -11.50
N LYS A 101 13.20 7.51 -10.54
CA LYS A 101 12.61 6.84 -9.35
C LYS A 101 11.69 5.66 -9.68
N THR A 102 10.74 5.86 -10.61
CA THR A 102 9.81 4.81 -11.03
C THR A 102 10.53 3.65 -11.72
N MET A 103 11.56 3.95 -12.50
CA MET A 103 12.40 2.94 -13.14
C MET A 103 13.15 2.12 -12.10
N LEU A 104 13.76 2.77 -11.09
CA LEU A 104 14.45 2.09 -9.99
C LEU A 104 13.50 1.20 -9.18
N MET A 105 12.31 1.69 -8.82
CA MET A 105 11.28 0.91 -8.14
C MET A 105 10.86 -0.31 -8.96
N THR A 106 10.61 -0.13 -10.25
CA THR A 106 10.20 -1.21 -11.15
C THR A 106 11.33 -2.23 -11.37
N MET A 107 12.58 -1.77 -11.47
CA MET A 107 13.77 -2.63 -11.56
C MET A 107 13.91 -3.49 -10.30
N MET A 108 13.83 -2.89 -9.10
CA MET A 108 13.83 -3.64 -7.84
C MET A 108 12.71 -4.68 -7.83
N GLN A 109 11.51 -4.30 -8.26
CA GLN A 109 10.37 -5.22 -8.35
C GLN A 109 10.60 -6.40 -9.29
N GLN A 110 11.23 -6.17 -10.43
CA GLN A 110 11.59 -7.22 -11.38
C GLN A 110 12.63 -8.17 -10.80
N LEU A 111 13.66 -7.64 -10.13
CA LEU A 111 14.70 -8.44 -9.46
C LEU A 111 14.10 -9.31 -8.34
N MET A 112 13.14 -8.77 -7.61
CA MET A 112 12.41 -9.51 -6.56
C MET A 112 11.56 -10.67 -7.12
N GLN A 113 11.33 -10.78 -8.44
CA GLN A 113 10.60 -11.93 -9.01
C GLN A 113 11.32 -13.27 -8.80
N LYS A 114 12.62 -13.27 -8.47
CA LYS A 114 13.32 -14.50 -8.10
C LYS A 114 12.71 -15.19 -6.88
N TYR A 115 12.12 -14.42 -5.95
CA TYR A 115 11.44 -14.95 -4.76
C TYR A 115 10.03 -15.51 -5.07
N ARG A 116 9.65 -15.61 -6.35
CA ARG A 116 8.36 -16.16 -6.76
C ARG A 116 8.32 -17.69 -6.68
N ASN A 117 9.50 -18.34 -6.72
CA ASN A 117 9.58 -19.79 -6.64
C ASN A 117 9.20 -20.27 -5.23
N PRO A 118 8.24 -21.21 -5.05
CA PRO A 118 7.89 -21.75 -3.74
C PRO A 118 9.09 -22.29 -2.93
N ALA A 119 10.17 -22.70 -3.59
CA ALA A 119 11.40 -23.14 -2.94
C ALA A 119 12.17 -22.03 -2.20
N THR A 120 11.94 -20.74 -2.51
CA THR A 120 12.57 -19.63 -1.77
C THR A 120 11.85 -19.28 -0.47
N PHE A 121 10.69 -19.88 -0.21
CA PHE A 121 9.92 -19.65 1.02
C PHE A 121 10.34 -20.67 2.09
N SER A 122 10.32 -20.22 3.34
CA SER A 122 10.46 -21.10 4.50
C SER A 122 9.42 -22.23 4.47
N GLU A 123 9.79 -23.41 4.98
CA GLU A 123 8.89 -24.54 5.14
C GLU A 123 7.67 -24.19 5.97
N SER A 124 7.84 -23.31 6.96
CA SER A 124 6.78 -22.86 7.86
C SER A 124 5.85 -21.80 7.25
N ALA A 125 6.11 -21.33 6.02
CA ALA A 125 5.34 -20.26 5.41
C ALA A 125 3.93 -20.74 5.01
N PRO A 126 2.84 -20.14 5.53
CA PRO A 126 1.47 -20.57 5.24
C PRO A 126 1.06 -20.30 3.79
N LEU A 127 1.68 -19.30 3.16
CA LEU A 127 1.43 -18.90 1.78
C LEU A 127 2.78 -18.73 1.08
N LYS A 128 3.15 -19.70 0.24
CA LYS A 128 4.38 -19.68 -0.57
C LYS A 128 4.19 -18.90 -1.86
N GLN A 129 3.84 -17.62 -1.69
CA GLN A 129 3.48 -16.75 -2.80
C GLN A 129 3.96 -15.32 -2.58
N LEU A 130 4.79 -14.84 -3.52
CA LEU A 130 5.17 -13.43 -3.59
C LEU A 130 3.94 -12.61 -3.97
N THR A 131 3.51 -11.74 -3.07
CA THR A 131 2.42 -10.80 -3.31
C THR A 131 2.99 -9.40 -3.37
N THR A 132 2.81 -8.72 -4.50
CA THR A 132 3.26 -7.35 -4.67
C THR A 132 2.08 -6.49 -5.09
N VAL A 133 1.94 -5.35 -4.41
CA VAL A 133 0.98 -4.31 -4.74
C VAL A 133 1.76 -3.09 -5.19
N TYR A 134 1.48 -2.62 -6.40
CA TYR A 134 2.16 -1.46 -6.98
C TYR A 134 1.16 -0.32 -7.18
N PHE A 135 1.42 0.85 -6.61
CA PHE A 135 0.64 2.05 -6.86
C PHE A 135 1.37 2.88 -7.90
N ASP A 136 0.81 2.93 -9.11
CA ASP A 136 1.43 3.63 -10.23
C ASP A 136 0.69 4.94 -10.53
N LYS A 137 1.45 5.96 -10.91
CA LYS A 137 0.92 7.26 -11.32
C LYS A 137 1.25 7.44 -12.80
N ASP A 138 0.26 7.88 -13.57
CA ASP A 138 0.38 8.16 -15.01
C ASP A 138 0.75 6.95 -15.89
N ARG A 139 0.60 5.72 -15.38
CA ARG A 139 0.80 4.46 -16.09
C ARG A 139 2.25 4.17 -16.50
N ALA A 140 3.21 4.71 -15.76
CA ALA A 140 4.63 4.53 -16.04
C ALA A 140 5.11 3.08 -15.86
N ALA A 141 4.50 2.31 -14.95
CA ALA A 141 4.87 0.92 -14.67
C ALA A 141 3.94 -0.12 -15.33
N GLU A 142 2.88 0.31 -16.03
CA GLU A 142 1.85 -0.59 -16.60
C GLU A 142 2.45 -1.70 -17.47
N MET A 143 3.32 -1.33 -18.41
CA MET A 143 3.90 -2.27 -19.36
C MET A 143 4.75 -3.32 -18.64
N ALA A 144 5.62 -2.90 -17.71
CA ALA A 144 6.48 -3.79 -16.94
C ALA A 144 5.65 -4.76 -16.08
N ILE A 145 4.58 -4.27 -15.46
CA ILE A 145 3.68 -5.07 -14.63
C ILE A 145 2.97 -6.16 -15.44
N ARG A 146 2.44 -5.79 -16.60
CA ARG A 146 1.77 -6.75 -17.50
C ARG A 146 2.75 -7.80 -18.02
N GLN A 147 3.97 -7.39 -18.37
CA GLN A 147 5.06 -8.28 -18.81
C GLN A 147 5.44 -9.30 -17.72
N MET A 148 5.43 -8.92 -16.45
CA MET A 148 5.65 -9.86 -15.32
C MET A 148 4.48 -10.84 -15.09
N GLY A 149 3.41 -10.76 -15.89
CA GLY A 149 2.18 -11.54 -15.71
C GLY A 149 1.26 -10.99 -14.61
N GLY A 150 1.46 -9.73 -14.21
CA GLY A 150 0.66 -9.06 -13.20
C GLY A 150 -0.65 -8.50 -13.75
N ARG A 151 -1.63 -8.28 -12.85
CA ARG A 151 -2.88 -7.59 -13.21
C ARG A 151 -2.76 -6.10 -12.92
N TYR A 152 -3.24 -5.30 -13.86
CA TYR A 152 -3.17 -3.85 -13.79
C TYR A 152 -4.57 -3.25 -13.91
N PHE A 153 -4.98 -2.51 -12.88
CA PHE A 153 -6.31 -1.91 -12.78
C PHE A 153 -6.23 -0.40 -12.88
N ARG A 154 -7.05 0.16 -13.78
CA ARG A 154 -7.15 1.60 -13.99
C ARG A 154 -8.36 2.12 -13.22
N ILE A 155 -8.14 3.10 -12.35
CA ILE A 155 -9.20 3.84 -11.67
C ILE A 155 -9.43 5.12 -12.48
N ARG A 156 -10.55 5.17 -13.20
CA ARG A 156 -11.00 6.38 -13.91
C ARG A 156 -12.40 6.74 -13.44
N THR A 157 -12.63 8.03 -13.29
CA THR A 157 -13.94 8.58 -12.94
C THR A 157 -14.99 8.18 -13.98
N GLY A 158 -16.17 7.76 -13.53
CA GLY A 158 -17.28 7.36 -14.40
C GLY A 158 -17.13 5.98 -15.04
N THR A 159 -16.01 5.27 -14.86
CA THR A 159 -15.86 3.89 -15.35
C THR A 159 -15.85 2.88 -14.21
N PRO A 160 -16.52 1.73 -14.36
CA PRO A 160 -16.46 0.68 -13.34
C PRO A 160 -15.04 0.17 -13.09
N THR A 161 -14.60 0.23 -11.84
CA THR A 161 -13.25 -0.21 -11.42
C THR A 161 -13.14 -1.71 -11.23
N GLY A 162 -14.27 -2.41 -11.06
CA GLY A 162 -14.32 -3.82 -10.71
C GLY A 162 -14.13 -4.13 -9.23
N PHE A 163 -13.84 -3.13 -8.39
CA PHE A 163 -13.60 -3.35 -6.96
C PHE A 163 -14.91 -3.40 -6.20
N ASN A 164 -15.31 -4.61 -5.78
CA ASN A 164 -16.43 -4.76 -4.86
C ASN A 164 -16.06 -5.70 -3.69
N PRO A 165 -15.68 -5.14 -2.53
CA PRO A 165 -15.41 -5.92 -1.31
C PRO A 165 -16.60 -6.77 -0.84
N PHE A 166 -17.84 -6.32 -1.04
CA PHE A 166 -19.04 -7.04 -0.63
C PHE A 166 -19.30 -8.31 -1.44
N LYS A 167 -18.67 -8.48 -2.61
CA LYS A 167 -18.71 -9.74 -3.38
C LYS A 167 -17.83 -10.84 -2.82
N LEU A 168 -16.99 -10.56 -1.82
CA LEU A 168 -16.17 -11.59 -1.19
C LEU A 168 -17.05 -12.62 -0.46
N ALA A 169 -16.52 -13.84 -0.30
CA ALA A 169 -17.19 -14.86 0.50
C ALA A 169 -17.36 -14.36 1.96
N PRO A 170 -18.49 -14.64 2.63
CA PRO A 170 -18.79 -14.13 3.97
C PRO A 170 -18.04 -14.88 5.07
N THR A 171 -16.71 -14.79 5.04
CA THR A 171 -15.84 -15.31 6.09
C THR A 171 -15.65 -14.26 7.17
N ARG A 172 -15.37 -14.67 8.43
CA ARG A 172 -15.10 -13.74 9.55
C ARG A 172 -14.02 -12.71 9.20
N ARG A 173 -12.97 -13.14 8.48
CA ARG A 173 -11.88 -12.28 7.99
C ARG A 173 -12.37 -11.22 7.00
N ASN A 174 -13.17 -11.62 6.02
CA ASN A 174 -13.67 -10.70 4.99
C ASN A 174 -14.68 -9.70 5.56
N ILE A 175 -15.56 -10.16 6.45
CA ILE A 175 -16.52 -9.30 7.16
C ILE A 175 -15.78 -8.24 7.98
N SER A 176 -14.79 -8.66 8.79
CA SER A 176 -13.96 -7.74 9.57
C SER A 176 -13.23 -6.72 8.67
N PHE A 177 -12.69 -7.18 7.55
CA PHE A 177 -12.06 -6.31 6.55
C PHE A 177 -13.04 -5.26 6.00
N ILE A 178 -14.26 -5.66 5.61
CA ILE A 178 -15.28 -4.75 5.07
C ILE A 178 -15.73 -3.74 6.14
N LYS A 179 -15.98 -4.18 7.38
CA LYS A 179 -16.29 -3.26 8.49
C LYS A 179 -15.22 -2.19 8.67
N ARG A 180 -13.94 -2.60 8.70
CA ARG A 180 -12.81 -1.68 8.81
C ARG A 180 -12.72 -0.73 7.61
N LEU A 181 -12.94 -1.23 6.40
CA LEU A 181 -12.95 -0.42 5.19
C LEU A 181 -14.05 0.65 5.24
N VAL A 182 -15.28 0.27 5.57
CA VAL A 182 -16.41 1.20 5.65
C VAL A 182 -16.18 2.26 6.73
N ARG A 183 -15.69 1.86 7.93
CA ARG A 183 -15.33 2.83 8.99
C ARG A 183 -14.28 3.83 8.52
N MET A 184 -13.25 3.36 7.81
CA MET A 184 -12.21 4.23 7.26
C MET A 184 -12.78 5.21 6.20
N LEU A 185 -13.71 4.76 5.36
CA LEU A 185 -14.36 5.62 4.37
C LEU A 185 -15.30 6.66 5.00
N CYS A 186 -15.94 6.33 6.13
CA CYS A 186 -16.81 7.23 6.88
C CYS A 186 -16.05 8.20 7.80
N GLY A 187 -14.79 7.90 8.14
CA GLY A 187 -13.95 8.76 8.97
C GLY A 187 -13.57 10.04 8.23
N ARG A 188 -13.85 11.21 8.84
CA ARG A 188 -13.56 12.51 8.23
C ARG A 188 -12.30 13.11 8.84
N ASN A 189 -11.28 13.39 8.02
CA ASN A 189 -10.06 14.14 8.41
C ASN A 189 -9.41 13.65 9.71
N GLY A 190 -9.38 12.33 9.92
CA GLY A 190 -8.80 11.72 11.13
C GLY A 190 -9.66 11.83 12.40
N LYS A 191 -10.87 12.37 12.33
CA LYS A 191 -11.80 12.31 13.47
C LYS A 191 -12.34 10.88 13.63
N PRO A 192 -12.32 10.32 14.85
CA PRO A 192 -12.91 9.02 15.11
C PRO A 192 -14.42 9.07 14.87
N LEU A 193 -14.97 7.93 14.43
CA LEU A 193 -16.40 7.77 14.26
C LEU A 193 -17.06 7.64 15.66
N ASP A 194 -18.32 8.06 15.79
CA ASP A 194 -19.05 7.82 17.04
C ASP A 194 -19.21 6.30 17.28
N PRO A 195 -19.02 5.80 18.52
CA PRO A 195 -19.16 4.37 18.82
C PRO A 195 -20.50 3.77 18.37
N ARG A 196 -21.60 4.54 18.45
CA ARG A 196 -22.92 4.09 17.99
C ARG A 196 -22.96 3.94 16.48
N ASP A 197 -22.31 4.83 15.74
CA ASP A 197 -22.22 4.72 14.29
C ASP A 197 -21.31 3.54 13.88
N GLU A 198 -20.27 3.22 14.67
CA GLU A 198 -19.44 2.03 14.42
C GLU A 198 -20.20 0.72 14.59
N GLU A 199 -21.06 0.66 15.62
CA GLU A 199 -21.94 -0.47 15.89
C GLU A 199 -22.99 -0.63 14.79
N ARG A 200 -23.60 0.49 14.35
CA ARG A 200 -24.58 0.48 13.26
C ARG A 200 -23.98 0.04 11.93
N ILE A 201 -22.77 0.52 11.60
CA ILE A 201 -22.02 0.03 10.43
C ILE A 201 -21.70 -1.46 10.58
N SER A 202 -21.30 -1.90 11.77
CA SER A 202 -21.01 -3.32 12.03
C SER A 202 -22.23 -4.19 11.77
N ALA A 203 -23.38 -3.84 12.37
CA ALA A 203 -24.63 -4.57 12.19
C ALA A 203 -25.08 -4.58 10.72
N ALA A 204 -25.03 -3.44 10.03
CA ALA A 204 -25.43 -3.36 8.63
C ALA A 204 -24.53 -4.21 7.71
N VAL A 205 -23.21 -4.23 7.96
CA VAL A 205 -22.29 -5.10 7.20
C VAL A 205 -22.55 -6.57 7.49
N ASP A 206 -22.86 -6.93 8.74
CA ASP A 206 -23.19 -8.32 9.10
C ASP A 206 -24.46 -8.77 8.37
N THR A 207 -25.54 -7.98 8.41
CA THR A 207 -26.78 -8.27 7.69
C THR A 207 -26.54 -8.48 6.20
N ILE A 208 -25.77 -7.60 5.56
CA ILE A 208 -25.50 -7.72 4.12
C ILE A 208 -24.66 -8.97 3.82
N MET A 209 -23.63 -9.25 4.62
CA MET A 209 -22.72 -10.35 4.31
C MET A 209 -23.30 -11.72 4.66
N LEU A 210 -24.09 -11.82 5.73
CA LEU A 210 -24.62 -13.07 6.24
C LEU A 210 -26.00 -13.40 5.66
N ASP A 211 -26.88 -12.41 5.52
CA ASP A 211 -28.28 -12.66 5.16
C ASP A 211 -28.53 -12.53 3.65
N TYR A 212 -27.71 -11.75 2.92
CA TYR A 212 -27.96 -11.48 1.50
C TYR A 212 -27.21 -12.46 0.59
N PRO A 213 -27.90 -13.07 -0.39
CA PRO A 213 -27.27 -13.81 -1.46
C PRO A 213 -26.19 -13.00 -2.23
N PRO A 214 -25.14 -13.64 -2.76
CA PRO A 214 -24.04 -12.97 -3.47
C PRO A 214 -24.45 -12.04 -4.60
N GLU A 215 -25.55 -12.34 -5.30
CA GLU A 215 -26.13 -11.57 -6.39
C GLU A 215 -26.62 -10.18 -5.92
N TYR A 216 -27.20 -10.09 -4.73
CA TYR A 216 -27.71 -8.84 -4.16
C TYR A 216 -26.62 -7.95 -3.58
N ARG A 217 -25.40 -8.49 -3.40
CA ARG A 217 -24.21 -7.78 -2.90
C ARG A 217 -23.44 -7.00 -3.97
N LYS A 218 -23.93 -6.96 -5.22
CA LYS A 218 -23.30 -6.23 -6.34
C LYS A 218 -23.16 -4.72 -6.06
N PHE A 219 -24.12 -4.12 -5.37
CA PHE A 219 -24.11 -2.70 -5.00
C PHE A 219 -24.03 -2.55 -3.47
N GLY A 220 -22.95 -3.08 -2.89
CA GLY A 220 -22.83 -3.21 -1.43
C GLY A 220 -22.99 -1.91 -0.65
N ILE A 221 -22.51 -0.78 -1.19
CA ILE A 221 -22.66 0.54 -0.55
C ILE A 221 -24.11 1.03 -0.59
N THR A 222 -24.82 0.82 -1.70
CA THR A 222 -26.25 1.13 -1.80
C THR A 222 -27.06 0.27 -0.82
N ARG A 223 -26.75 -1.02 -0.70
CA ARG A 223 -27.38 -1.89 0.30
C ARG A 223 -27.06 -1.47 1.72
N LEU A 224 -25.83 -1.04 1.99
CA LEU A 224 -25.44 -0.51 3.29
C LEU A 224 -26.30 0.70 3.67
N LEU A 225 -26.55 1.62 2.74
CA LEU A 225 -27.43 2.77 2.94
C LEU A 225 -28.87 2.38 3.30
N GLU A 226 -29.40 1.33 2.69
CA GLU A 226 -30.76 0.83 2.93
C GLU A 226 -30.89 0.13 4.29
N VAL A 227 -29.86 -0.61 4.70
CA VAL A 227 -29.87 -1.41 5.93
C VAL A 227 -29.46 -0.60 7.16
N LEU A 228 -28.74 0.51 6.98
CA LEU A 228 -28.34 1.38 8.08
C LEU A 228 -29.59 1.84 8.84
N PRO A 229 -29.70 1.55 10.15
CA PRO A 229 -30.84 1.97 10.96
C PRO A 229 -31.00 3.50 10.86
N GLU A 230 -32.20 4.06 11.00
CA GLU A 230 -32.34 5.51 11.10
C GLU A 230 -31.71 6.00 12.42
N PRO A 231 -31.01 7.16 12.47
CA PRO A 231 -30.48 7.64 13.73
C PRO A 231 -31.64 7.84 14.70
N PRO A 232 -31.52 7.42 15.97
CA PRO A 232 -32.52 7.74 16.96
C PRO A 232 -32.65 9.27 16.96
N THR A 233 -33.81 9.76 16.55
CA THR A 233 -34.12 11.18 16.60
C THR A 233 -33.84 11.64 18.03
N PRO A 234 -33.13 12.76 18.25
CA PRO A 234 -33.05 13.32 19.59
C PRO A 234 -34.48 13.64 19.98
N ARG A 235 -35.06 12.80 20.86
CA ARG A 235 -36.40 12.97 21.41
C ARG A 235 -36.43 14.35 22.05
N ARG A 236 -37.01 15.32 21.35
CA ARG A 236 -37.32 16.61 21.96
C ARG A 236 -38.35 16.33 23.05
N PRO A 237 -38.15 16.76 24.30
CA PRO A 237 -39.06 16.47 25.42
C PRO A 237 -40.53 16.86 25.17
N HIS A 238 -40.79 17.73 24.20
CA HIS A 238 -42.11 18.30 23.91
C HIS A 238 -43.08 17.36 23.16
N GLN A 239 -42.63 16.24 22.59
CA GLN A 239 -43.54 15.33 21.86
C GLN A 239 -44.37 14.39 22.76
N ARG A 240 -44.08 14.33 24.07
CA ARG A 240 -44.93 13.60 25.02
C ARG A 240 -46.28 14.29 25.30
N ALA A 241 -46.39 15.60 25.07
CA ALA A 241 -47.62 16.35 25.28
C ALA A 241 -48.63 16.21 24.13
N TYR A 242 -48.17 16.02 22.89
CA TYR A 242 -49.05 15.95 21.73
C TYR A 242 -49.79 14.61 21.59
N VAL A 243 -49.18 13.49 21.97
CA VAL A 243 -49.82 12.17 21.90
C VAL A 243 -50.84 11.97 23.03
N PHE A 244 -50.67 12.66 24.17
CA PHE A 244 -51.63 12.60 25.28
C PHE A 244 -52.82 13.55 25.09
N ALA A 245 -52.62 14.70 24.43
CA ALA A 245 -53.70 15.66 24.14
C ALA A 245 -54.60 15.26 22.95
N LEU A 246 -54.13 14.42 22.03
CA LEU A 246 -54.93 13.95 20.88
C LEU A 246 -55.92 12.81 21.23
N ASN A 247 -55.75 12.15 22.38
CA ASN A 247 -56.68 11.12 22.86
C ASN A 247 -57.75 11.65 23.85
N SER A 248 -57.62 12.89 24.33
CA SER A 248 -58.55 13.52 25.28
C SER A 248 -59.41 14.64 24.67
N GLY A 249 -59.15 15.04 23.42
CA GLY A 249 -59.81 16.18 22.76
C GLY A 249 -60.84 15.86 21.66
N ARG A 250 -61.34 14.62 21.54
CA ARG A 250 -62.46 14.32 20.61
C ARG A 250 -63.81 14.66 21.22
N ARG A 251 -64.06 15.94 21.50
CA ARG A 251 -65.38 16.59 21.60
C ARG A 251 -65.13 18.10 21.58
N ALA A 252 -65.86 18.80 20.71
CA ALA A 252 -65.93 20.25 20.50
C ALA A 252 -65.02 20.86 19.40
N ALA A 253 -65.72 21.20 18.30
CA ALA A 253 -65.82 22.54 17.70
C ALA A 253 -64.64 23.16 16.92
N SER A 254 -64.88 23.25 15.60
CA SER A 254 -64.84 24.43 14.71
C SER A 254 -63.84 25.59 14.90
N SER A 255 -63.25 25.95 13.76
CA SER A 255 -62.89 27.31 13.27
C SER A 255 -61.93 28.18 14.08
N ALA A 256 -60.70 28.34 13.57
CA ALA A 256 -59.96 29.61 13.45
C ALA A 256 -58.63 29.35 12.72
N GLY A 257 -58.28 30.21 11.77
CA GLY A 257 -57.01 30.13 11.04
C GLY A 257 -55.81 30.66 11.84
N TYR A 258 -54.59 30.38 11.37
CA TYR A 258 -53.51 31.36 11.18
C TYR A 258 -52.30 30.69 10.49
N SER A 259 -51.73 31.42 9.54
CA SER A 259 -50.49 31.14 8.81
C SER A 259 -49.28 31.07 9.75
N THR A 260 -48.32 30.14 9.51
CA THR A 260 -46.87 30.42 9.56
C THR A 260 -45.98 29.22 9.15
N MET A 261 -45.00 29.54 8.28
CA MET A 261 -43.70 28.89 8.04
C MET A 261 -43.62 27.37 7.77
N ARG A 262 -43.48 27.02 6.48
CA ARG A 262 -42.78 25.80 6.06
C ARG A 262 -41.28 25.95 6.33
N ARG A 263 -40.73 25.22 7.30
CA ARG A 263 -39.29 24.91 7.37
C ARG A 263 -39.10 23.41 7.13
N THR A 264 -38.34 23.10 6.07
CA THR A 264 -37.88 21.76 5.71
C THR A 264 -37.09 21.11 6.86
N PRO A 265 -37.34 19.85 7.22
CA PRO A 265 -36.61 19.19 8.31
C PRO A 265 -35.16 18.89 7.92
N SER A 266 -34.25 19.15 8.87
CA SER A 266 -32.81 18.94 8.77
C SER A 266 -32.47 17.44 8.84
N ILE A 267 -32.15 16.83 7.69
CA ILE A 267 -31.53 15.50 7.57
C ILE A 267 -30.16 15.49 8.30
N SER A 268 -29.90 14.46 9.11
CA SER A 268 -28.65 14.32 9.90
C SER A 268 -27.40 14.32 9.01
N ALA A 269 -26.30 14.85 9.54
CA ALA A 269 -25.02 14.99 8.83
C ALA A 269 -24.52 13.65 8.26
N THR A 270 -24.72 12.53 8.96
CA THR A 270 -24.32 11.17 8.56
C THR A 270 -24.99 10.76 7.25
N SER A 271 -26.27 11.10 7.07
CA SER A 271 -27.05 10.77 5.87
C SER A 271 -26.66 11.66 4.68
N LYS A 272 -26.32 12.93 4.92
CA LYS A 272 -25.83 13.86 3.88
C LYS A 272 -24.41 13.49 3.40
N ILE A 273 -23.54 13.04 4.30
CA ILE A 273 -22.14 12.67 4.02
C ILE A 273 -22.07 11.36 3.23
N LEU A 274 -22.91 10.38 3.55
CA LEU A 274 -22.95 9.13 2.82
C LEU A 274 -23.51 9.37 1.41
N VAL A 275 -24.56 10.19 1.24
CA VAL A 275 -25.11 10.52 -0.09
C VAL A 275 -24.13 11.32 -0.98
N SER A 276 -23.35 12.26 -0.42
CA SER A 276 -22.38 13.05 -1.22
C SER A 276 -21.13 12.27 -1.62
N THR A 277 -20.64 11.38 -0.75
CA THR A 277 -19.44 10.56 -1.02
C THR A 277 -19.76 9.37 -1.95
N VAL A 278 -20.98 8.83 -1.86
CA VAL A 278 -21.43 7.66 -2.63
C VAL A 278 -21.81 8.00 -4.07
N ARG A 279 -22.24 9.24 -4.37
CA ARG A 279 -22.55 9.66 -5.76
C ARG A 279 -21.35 9.56 -6.71
N ASN A 280 -20.12 9.67 -6.21
CA ASN A 280 -18.90 9.50 -7.02
C ASN A 280 -18.45 8.05 -7.22
N PHE A 281 -19.06 7.08 -6.52
CA PHE A 281 -18.66 5.67 -6.52
C PHE A 281 -19.68 4.71 -7.15
N SER A 282 -20.84 5.22 -7.55
CA SER A 282 -21.98 4.43 -8.04
C SER A 282 -21.84 4.02 -9.50
N MET A 283 -20.85 3.18 -9.82
CA MET A 283 -20.84 2.35 -11.04
C MET A 283 -19.83 1.23 -10.83
N MET A 284 -20.27 0.09 -10.30
CA MET A 284 -19.38 -1.05 -9.99
C MET A 284 -19.96 -2.35 -10.55
N THR A 285 -19.28 -2.90 -11.56
CA THR A 285 -19.49 -4.25 -12.09
C THR A 285 -18.33 -5.15 -11.69
N THR A 286 -18.66 -6.12 -10.82
CA THR A 286 -18.09 -7.45 -10.54
C THR A 286 -16.61 -7.73 -10.88
N PHE A 287 -15.80 -8.10 -9.88
CA PHE A 287 -15.08 -9.40 -9.82
C PHE A 287 -14.45 -9.65 -8.43
N ALA A 288 -14.40 -10.92 -8.00
CA ALA A 288 -13.58 -11.41 -6.88
C ALA A 288 -12.44 -12.26 -7.47
N ALA A 289 -11.20 -11.79 -7.42
CA ALA A 289 -10.06 -12.53 -7.95
C ALA A 289 -9.09 -12.95 -6.83
N PRO A 290 -8.69 -14.23 -6.79
CA PRO A 290 -7.41 -14.60 -6.21
C PRO A 290 -6.33 -14.27 -7.25
N SER A 291 -5.84 -13.03 -7.31
CA SER A 291 -4.81 -12.63 -8.28
C SER A 291 -3.46 -12.37 -7.64
N ARG A 292 -2.43 -12.93 -8.27
CA ARG A 292 -1.06 -13.08 -7.77
C ARG A 292 -0.21 -11.79 -7.75
N PHE A 293 -0.74 -10.69 -8.28
CA PHE A 293 -0.10 -9.38 -8.37
C PHE A 293 -1.17 -8.35 -8.77
N ILE A 294 -1.27 -7.22 -8.06
CA ILE A 294 -2.33 -6.22 -8.29
C ILE A 294 -1.71 -4.83 -8.28
N CYS A 295 -1.86 -4.09 -9.38
CA CYS A 295 -1.47 -2.69 -9.47
C CYS A 295 -2.67 -1.78 -9.66
N PHE A 296 -2.63 -0.60 -9.04
CA PHE A 296 -3.65 0.43 -9.11
C PHE A 296 -3.05 1.72 -9.65
N THR A 297 -3.79 2.38 -10.55
CA THR A 297 -3.49 3.76 -10.91
C THR A 297 -4.71 4.63 -10.78
N ALA A 298 -4.53 5.79 -10.18
CA ALA A 298 -5.54 6.82 -10.09
C ALA A 298 -5.09 8.06 -10.87
N SER A 299 -5.98 8.58 -11.70
CA SER A 299 -5.78 9.87 -12.40
C SER A 299 -5.68 11.02 -11.38
N PRO A 300 -4.94 12.12 -11.66
CA PRO A 300 -4.87 13.29 -10.78
C PRO A 300 -6.25 13.85 -10.36
N ALA A 301 -7.25 13.75 -11.24
CA ALA A 301 -8.63 14.16 -10.95
C ALA A 301 -9.35 13.29 -9.89
N CYS A 302 -8.75 12.16 -9.50
CA CYS A 302 -9.29 11.24 -8.50
C CYS A 302 -8.73 11.51 -7.09
N TRP A 303 -7.75 12.42 -6.96
CA TRP A 303 -7.09 12.79 -5.69
C TRP A 303 -7.17 14.28 -5.36
N THR A 304 -7.81 15.10 -6.20
CA THR A 304 -8.13 16.48 -5.85
C THR A 304 -9.25 16.51 -4.81
N VAL A 305 -8.87 16.41 -3.54
CA VAL A 305 -9.47 17.29 -2.52
C VAL A 305 -8.86 18.66 -2.77
N ALA A 306 -9.31 19.33 -3.84
CA ALA A 306 -9.08 20.75 -4.02
C ALA A 306 -9.84 21.46 -2.91
N GLY A 307 -9.13 22.30 -2.16
CA GLY A 307 -9.49 22.74 -0.82
C GLY A 307 -10.86 23.38 -0.70
N TRP A 308 -11.48 23.12 0.46
CA TRP A 308 -12.30 24.00 1.29
C TRP A 308 -12.25 23.46 2.72
#